data_AF-A0A512TNC9-F1
#
_entry.id   AF-A0A512TNC9-F1
#
_cell.length_a   1.000
_cell.length_b   1.000
_cell.length_c   1.000
_cell.angle_alpha   90.00
_cell.angle_beta   90.00
_cell.angle_gamma   90.00
#
_symmetry.space_group_name_H-M   'P 1'
#
loop_
_entity.id
_entity.type
_entity.pdbx_description
1 polymer ?
#
loop_
_entity_poly.entity_id
_entity_poly.type
_entity_poly.pdbx_seq_one_letter_code
_entity_poly.pdbx_strand_id
1 'polypeptide(L)' 'MNFNIFRYYVFTCKVIGVNPSFKGLAKFKKFYMWERNNYGRY' A
#
# COMPACT_ATOMS: atom_id res chain seq x y z
N MET A 1 8.24 2.79 -10.01
CA MET A 1 7.19 2.50 -8.99
C MET A 1 7.80 1.51 -8.02
N ASN A 2 7.85 1.81 -6.71
CA ASN A 2 8.59 1.00 -5.76
C ASN A 2 7.91 -0.39 -5.64
N PHE A 3 8.54 -1.45 -6.14
CA PHE A 3 7.95 -2.81 -6.20
C PHE A 3 7.49 -3.31 -4.82
N ASN A 4 8.12 -2.83 -3.75
CA ASN A 4 7.76 -3.12 -2.37
C ASN A 4 6.33 -2.66 -2.01
N ILE A 5 5.87 -1.50 -2.53
CA ILE A 5 4.51 -1.00 -2.26
C ILE A 5 3.46 -1.95 -2.82
N PHE A 6 3.73 -2.48 -4.03
CA PHE A 6 2.83 -3.43 -4.66
C PHE A 6 2.79 -4.76 -3.89
N ARG A 7 3.96 -5.26 -3.44
CA ARG A 7 4.05 -6.47 -2.63
C ARG A 7 3.29 -6.34 -1.30
N TYR A 8 3.47 -5.22 -0.59
CA TYR A 8 2.74 -4.96 0.67
C TYR A 8 1.25 -4.83 0.43
N TYR A 9 0.83 -4.15 -0.63
CA TYR A 9 -0.58 -4.03 -1.00
C TYR A 9 -1.22 -5.41 -1.24
N VAL A 10 -0.60 -6.25 -2.07
CA VAL A 10 -1.10 -7.61 -2.35
C VAL A 10 -1.16 -8.46 -1.08
N PHE A 11 -0.13 -8.36 -0.23
CA PHE A 11 -0.12 -9.07 1.05
C PHE A 11 -1.26 -8.62 1.96
N THR A 12 -1.46 -7.31 2.14
CA THR A 12 -2.56 -6.76 2.94
C THR A 12 -3.91 -7.20 2.39
N CYS A 13 -4.12 -7.14 1.08
CA CYS A 13 -5.35 -7.61 0.44
C CYS A 13 -5.63 -9.09 0.73
N LYS A 14 -4.60 -9.93 0.69
CA LYS A 14 -4.71 -11.36 1.02
C LYS A 14 -5.06 -11.59 2.50
N VAL A 15 -4.45 -10.83 3.41
CA VAL A 15 -4.70 -10.94 4.87
C VAL A 15 -6.15 -10.57 5.22
N ILE A 16 -6.68 -9.50 4.61
CA ILE A 16 -8.05 -9.04 4.89
C ILE A 16 -9.11 -9.73 3.99
N GLY A 17 -8.70 -10.65 3.13
CA GLY A 17 -9.61 -11.40 2.25
C GLY A 17 -10.30 -10.56 1.18
N VAL A 18 -9.71 -9.45 0.75
CA VAL A 18 -10.28 -8.60 -0.32
C VAL A 18 -9.54 -8.79 -1.63
N ASN A 19 -10.25 -8.68 -2.75
CA ASN A 19 -9.63 -8.78 -4.05
C ASN A 19 -8.85 -7.49 -4.38
N PRO A 20 -7.57 -7.58 -4.80
CA PRO A 20 -6.80 -6.40 -5.16
C PRO A 20 -7.40 -5.73 -6.39
N SER A 21 -7.54 -4.41 -6.33
CA SER A 21 -7.99 -3.58 -7.45
C SER A 21 -7.06 -2.41 -7.71
N PHE A 22 -7.07 -1.85 -8.92
CA PHE A 22 -6.31 -0.64 -9.25
C PHE A 22 -6.76 0.57 -8.41
N LYS A 23 -8.06 0.67 -8.11
CA LYS A 23 -8.62 1.72 -7.24
C LYS A 23 -8.11 1.58 -5.81
N GLY A 24 -8.04 0.35 -5.28
CA GLY A 24 -7.47 0.08 -3.96
C GLY A 24 -5.96 0.37 -3.93
N LEU A 25 -5.22 0.01 -4.98
CA LEU A 25 -3.78 0.26 -5.09
C LEU A 25 -3.47 1.77 -5.08
N ALA A 26 -4.29 2.57 -5.76
CA ALA A 26 -4.15 4.02 -5.77
C ALA A 26 -4.38 4.62 -4.37
N LYS A 27 -5.38 4.14 -3.62
CA LYS A 27 -5.62 4.54 -2.23
C LYS A 27 -4.49 4.11 -1.31
N PHE A 28 -4.04 2.86 -1.44
CA PHE A 28 -2.92 2.32 -0.65
C PHE A 28 -1.63 3.09 -0.89
N LYS A 29 -1.34 3.45 -2.15
CA LYS A 29 -0.18 4.27 -2.49
C LYS A 29 -0.23 5.65 -1.81
N LYS A 30 -1.39 6.30 -1.79
CA LYS A 30 -1.57 7.58 -1.07
C LYS A 30 -1.34 7.43 0.43
N PHE A 31 -1.91 6.39 1.04
CA PHE A 31 -1.71 6.06 2.44
C PHE A 31 -0.23 5.80 2.76
N TYR A 32 0.43 4.94 2.00
CA TYR A 32 1.85 4.62 2.17
C TYR A 32 2.76 5.85 2.04
N MET A 33 2.48 6.74 1.08
CA MET A 33 3.23 8.00 0.94
C MET A 33 2.99 8.94 2.12
N TRP A 34 1.75 9.06 2.59
CA TRP A 34 1.42 9.84 3.79
C TRP A 34 2.13 9.28 5.02
N GLU A 35 2.08 7.97 5.24
CA GLU A 35 2.73 7.30 6.37
C GLU A 35 4.26 7.54 6.33
N ARG A 36 4.89 7.36 5.17
CA ARG A 36 6.32 7.63 5.00
C ARG A 36 6.69 9.10 5.27
N ASN A 37 5.87 10.05 4.84
CA ASN A 37 6.17 11.48 5.06
C ASN A 37 5.98 11.90 6.52
N ASN A 38 5.03 11.30 7.25
CA ASN A 38 4.73 11.67 8.64
C ASN A 38 5.56 10.87 9.66
N TYR A 39 5.80 9.59 9.40
CA TYR A 39 6.41 8.65 10.34
C TYR A 39 7.69 7.99 9.81
N GLY A 40 8.00 8.12 8.52
CA GLY A 40 9.21 7.54 7.90
C GLY A 40 10.51 8.31 8.18
N ARG A 41 10.57 9.06 9.29
CA ARG A 41 11.80 9.69 9.80
C ARG A 41 12.59 8.66 10.62
N TYR A 42 13.17 7.68 9.92
CA TYR A 42 14.30 6.87 10.39
C TYR A 42 15.20 6.58 9.19
#